data_AF-A0A3N4PZQ0-F1
#
_entry.id   AF-A0A3N4PZQ0-F1
#
_cell.length_a   1.000
_cell.length_b   1.000
_cell.length_c   1.000
_cell.angle_alpha   90.00
_cell.angle_beta   90.00
_cell.angle_gamma   90.00
#
_symmetry.space_group_name_H-M   'P 1'
#
loop_
_entity.id
_entity.type
_entity.pdbx_description
1 polymer ?
#
loop_
_entity_poly.entity_id
_entity_poly.type
_entity_poly.pdbx_seq_one_letter_code
_entity_poly.pdbx_strand_id
1 'polypeptide(L)'
;MISVRLRPEWLVNNRLRIYREQLREEKIELTRQLLDIFRSPAGRREKEAIVQTMQLNIIQWLDRLHVYRKALPEMADRERALFYLEAEGLLHDVLVALEQHVQAYLSPHLPLPFSYATRVKRQLQVRLHELELLFRALELDERLGELVLRPVRAFLLSLDGRQYFGSLFYFRDLMTQLQITGILQLAHPAEFQLQVHAILIHFNFNAVEYYIYCISRLEALLTGHSFPRDKIKLLTWYIITLRRLPLKKTPGLLPSMPPIVEQLQEWMLEERIFLRNADPKNVPYETSPF
;
A
#
# COMPACT_ATOMS: atom_id res chain seq x y z
N MET A 1 -11.11 -21.87 -15.71
CA MET A 1 -12.04 -22.12 -14.59
C MET A 1 -11.64 -23.48 -14.05
N ILE A 2 -11.04 -23.57 -12.86
CA ILE A 2 -10.32 -24.79 -12.44
C ILE A 2 -11.25 -26.00 -12.46
N SER A 3 -10.98 -26.91 -13.39
CA SER A 3 -11.80 -28.09 -13.65
C SER A 3 -11.40 -29.30 -12.78
N VAL A 4 -10.24 -29.21 -12.13
CA VAL A 4 -9.66 -30.30 -11.35
C VAL A 4 -10.50 -30.60 -10.11
N ARG A 5 -10.74 -31.89 -9.88
CA ARG A 5 -11.46 -32.43 -8.71
C ARG A 5 -10.60 -32.32 -7.46
N LEU A 6 -10.75 -31.24 -6.70
CA LEU A 6 -9.90 -30.92 -5.53
C LEU A 6 -10.54 -31.22 -4.17
N ARG A 7 -11.77 -31.76 -4.12
CA ARG A 7 -12.43 -32.10 -2.85
C ARG A 7 -11.73 -33.28 -2.17
N PRO A 8 -11.57 -33.28 -0.82
CA PRO A 8 -10.89 -34.35 -0.09
C PRO A 8 -11.46 -35.75 -0.39
N GLU A 9 -12.78 -35.86 -0.50
CA GLU A 9 -13.52 -37.09 -0.80
C GLU A 9 -13.11 -37.74 -2.13
N TRP A 10 -12.57 -36.97 -3.07
CA TRP A 10 -12.24 -37.44 -4.42
C TRP A 10 -10.77 -37.82 -4.57
N LEU A 11 -9.93 -37.47 -3.60
CA LEU A 11 -8.51 -37.77 -3.61
C LEU A 11 -8.25 -39.19 -3.13
N VAL A 12 -8.45 -40.19 -3.99
CA VAL A 12 -7.96 -41.56 -3.72
C VAL A 12 -6.44 -41.58 -3.97
N ASN A 13 -5.64 -42.08 -3.03
CA ASN A 13 -4.16 -41.99 -3.07
C ASN A 13 -3.56 -42.47 -4.41
N ASN A 14 -4.14 -43.53 -5.00
CA ASN A 14 -3.69 -44.09 -6.27
C ASN A 14 -3.92 -43.19 -7.50
N ARG A 15 -4.61 -42.05 -7.35
CA ARG A 15 -4.90 -41.08 -8.44
C ARG A 15 -4.25 -39.72 -8.25
N LEU A 16 -3.51 -39.49 -7.16
CA LEU A 16 -2.87 -38.20 -6.87
C LEU A 16 -1.93 -37.74 -7.99
N ARG A 17 -1.21 -38.67 -8.62
CA ARG A 17 -0.34 -38.36 -9.76
C ARG A 17 -1.11 -37.77 -10.95
N ILE A 18 -2.27 -38.35 -11.28
CA ILE A 18 -3.13 -37.86 -12.36
C ILE A 18 -3.64 -36.46 -12.04
N TYR A 19 -4.06 -36.23 -10.79
CA TYR A 19 -4.52 -34.90 -10.36
C TYR A 19 -3.40 -33.85 -10.39
N ARG A 20 -2.15 -34.23 -10.10
CA ARG A 20 -0.99 -33.34 -10.23
C ARG A 20 -0.73 -32.94 -11.68
N GLU A 21 -0.82 -33.89 -12.60
CA GLU A 21 -0.66 -33.63 -14.04
C GLU A 21 -1.76 -32.67 -14.53
N GLN A 22 -3.02 -32.92 -14.15
CA GLN A 22 -4.15 -32.04 -14.47
C GLN A 22 -3.98 -30.63 -13.89
N LEU A 23 -3.47 -30.50 -12.66
CA LEU A 23 -3.19 -29.17 -12.06
C LEU A 23 -2.12 -28.40 -12.84
N ARG A 24 -1.09 -29.08 -13.35
CA ARG A 24 -0.05 -28.46 -14.18
C ARG A 24 -0.61 -28.01 -15.51
N GLU A 25 -1.45 -28.83 -16.15
CA GLU A 25 -2.13 -28.46 -17.40
C GLU A 25 -3.05 -27.26 -17.20
N GLU A 26 -3.83 -27.22 -16.13
CA GLU A 26 -4.67 -26.07 -15.80
C GLU A 26 -3.84 -24.81 -15.53
N LYS A 27 -2.66 -24.92 -14.89
CA LYS A 27 -1.73 -23.78 -14.74
C LYS A 27 -1.30 -23.23 -16.11
N ILE A 28 -0.93 -24.11 -17.03
CA ILE A 28 -0.51 -23.73 -18.39
C ILE A 28 -1.66 -23.03 -19.11
N GLU A 29 -2.87 -23.58 -19.00
CA GLU A 29 -4.06 -23.01 -19.62
C GLU A 29 -4.43 -21.63 -19.04
N LEU A 30 -4.40 -21.47 -17.71
CA LEU A 30 -4.58 -20.17 -17.06
C LEU A 30 -3.52 -19.16 -17.51
N THR A 31 -2.26 -19.60 -17.64
CA THR A 31 -1.17 -18.73 -18.11
C THR A 31 -1.39 -18.32 -19.57
N ARG A 32 -1.86 -19.24 -20.42
CA ARG A 32 -2.22 -18.94 -21.81
C ARG A 32 -3.36 -17.92 -21.87
N GLN A 33 -4.41 -18.11 -21.08
CA GLN A 33 -5.53 -17.16 -21.00
C GLN A 33 -5.06 -15.76 -20.57
N LEU A 34 -4.12 -15.65 -19.63
CA LEU A 34 -3.52 -14.37 -19.26
C LEU A 34 -2.78 -13.69 -20.41
N LEU A 35 -1.99 -14.45 -21.16
CA LEU A 35 -1.29 -13.94 -22.35
C LEU A 35 -2.26 -13.50 -23.43
N ASP A 36 -3.36 -14.22 -23.61
CA ASP A 36 -4.39 -13.88 -24.58
C ASP A 36 -5.15 -12.62 -24.18
N ILE A 37 -5.49 -12.44 -22.89
CA ILE A 37 -6.08 -11.19 -22.37
C ILE A 37 -5.15 -10.00 -22.62
N PHE A 38 -3.84 -10.19 -22.41
CA PHE A 38 -2.85 -9.15 -22.64
C PHE A 38 -2.82 -8.73 -24.11
N ARG A 39 -2.76 -9.70 -25.03
CA ARG A 39 -2.67 -9.49 -26.48
C ARG A 39 -3.98 -9.11 -27.15
N SER A 40 -5.12 -9.40 -26.52
CA SER A 40 -6.43 -9.14 -27.08
C SER A 40 -6.64 -7.65 -27.38
N PRO A 41 -7.29 -7.28 -28.50
CA PRO A 41 -7.69 -5.92 -28.79
C PRO A 41 -8.89 -5.45 -27.94
N ALA A 42 -9.38 -6.28 -27.02
CA ALA A 42 -10.48 -5.99 -26.10
C ALA A 42 -10.30 -4.64 -25.38
N GLY A 43 -11.44 -3.97 -25.14
CA GLY A 43 -11.47 -2.70 -24.43
C GLY A 43 -11.00 -2.84 -22.97
N ARG A 44 -10.51 -1.75 -22.37
CA ARG A 44 -9.99 -1.73 -20.99
C ARG A 44 -10.94 -2.36 -19.98
N ARG A 45 -12.24 -2.03 -20.06
CA ARG A 45 -13.29 -2.53 -19.14
C ARG A 45 -13.50 -4.05 -19.26
N GLU A 46 -13.39 -4.58 -20.47
CA GLU A 46 -13.55 -6.01 -20.72
C GLU A 46 -12.36 -6.79 -20.14
N LYS A 47 -11.13 -6.32 -20.39
CA LYS A 47 -9.92 -6.88 -19.78
C LYS A 47 -10.00 -6.85 -18.25
N GLU A 48 -10.46 -5.74 -17.69
CA GLU A 48 -10.68 -5.58 -16.25
C GLU A 48 -11.67 -6.62 -15.71
N ALA A 49 -12.85 -6.76 -16.32
CA ALA A 49 -13.85 -7.73 -15.89
C ALA A 49 -13.32 -9.17 -15.91
N ILE A 50 -12.58 -9.55 -16.96
CA ILE A 50 -11.99 -10.89 -17.08
C ILE A 50 -10.93 -11.11 -15.99
N VAL A 51 -10.00 -10.17 -15.84
CA VAL A 51 -8.92 -10.25 -14.84
C VAL A 51 -9.47 -10.32 -13.42
N GLN A 52 -10.48 -9.50 -13.09
CA GLN A 52 -11.11 -9.50 -11.78
C GLN A 52 -11.89 -10.80 -11.50
N THR A 53 -12.54 -11.35 -12.52
CA THR A 53 -13.20 -12.67 -12.41
C THR A 53 -12.17 -13.77 -12.14
N MET A 54 -11.03 -13.73 -12.84
CA MET A 54 -9.93 -14.67 -12.61
C MET A 54 -9.32 -14.51 -11.21
N GLN A 55 -9.07 -13.27 -10.77
CA GLN A 55 -8.58 -12.95 -9.43
C GLN A 55 -9.52 -13.53 -8.36
N LEU A 56 -10.83 -13.27 -8.46
CA LEU A 56 -11.83 -13.77 -7.53
C LEU A 56 -11.85 -15.31 -7.48
N ASN A 57 -11.80 -15.96 -8.64
CA ASN A 57 -11.77 -17.43 -8.71
C ASN A 57 -10.53 -18.00 -8.02
N ILE A 58 -9.35 -17.42 -8.27
CA ILE A 58 -8.10 -17.85 -7.62
C ILE A 58 -8.20 -17.68 -6.10
N ILE A 59 -8.75 -16.57 -5.62
CA ILE A 59 -8.95 -16.33 -4.19
C ILE A 59 -9.81 -17.43 -3.56
N GLN A 60 -10.97 -17.70 -4.16
CA GLN A 60 -11.90 -18.73 -3.67
C GLN A 60 -11.24 -20.12 -3.63
N TRP A 61 -10.41 -20.45 -4.62
CA TRP A 61 -9.70 -21.72 -4.65
C TRP A 61 -8.61 -21.82 -3.60
N LEU A 62 -7.81 -20.78 -3.42
CA LEU A 62 -6.78 -20.74 -2.38
C LEU A 62 -7.38 -20.88 -0.98
N ASP A 63 -8.50 -20.22 -0.70
CA ASP A 63 -9.17 -20.33 0.59
C ASP A 63 -9.74 -21.74 0.81
N ARG A 64 -10.35 -22.35 -0.22
CA ARG A 64 -10.83 -23.74 -0.14
C ARG A 64 -9.70 -24.74 0.08
N LEU A 65 -8.61 -24.62 -0.66
CA LEU A 65 -7.43 -25.50 -0.52
C LEU A 65 -6.84 -25.40 0.89
N HIS A 66 -6.76 -24.19 1.43
CA HIS A 66 -6.29 -23.97 2.79
C HIS A 66 -7.20 -24.63 3.84
N VAL A 67 -8.53 -24.55 3.66
CA VAL A 67 -9.49 -25.25 4.54
C VAL A 67 -9.34 -26.76 4.43
N TYR A 68 -9.24 -27.31 3.21
CA TYR A 68 -9.04 -28.74 3.00
C TYR A 68 -7.75 -29.24 3.66
N ARG A 69 -6.65 -28.51 3.47
CA ARG A 69 -5.36 -28.85 4.07
C ARG A 69 -5.40 -28.81 5.60
N LYS A 70 -6.08 -27.83 6.20
CA LYS A 70 -6.26 -27.74 7.66
C LYS A 70 -7.16 -28.83 8.24
N ALA A 71 -8.09 -29.35 7.45
CA ALA A 71 -8.99 -30.42 7.89
C ALA A 71 -8.35 -31.82 7.86
N LEU A 72 -7.17 -31.98 7.24
CA LEU A 72 -6.47 -33.26 7.21
C LEU A 72 -5.83 -33.60 8.58
N PRO A 73 -5.93 -34.85 9.06
CA PRO A 73 -5.23 -35.29 10.27
C PRO A 73 -3.71 -35.27 10.06
N GLU A 74 -2.95 -34.66 10.99
CA GLU A 74 -1.51 -34.37 10.84
C GLU A 74 -0.64 -35.58 10.50
N MET A 75 -0.99 -36.78 10.99
CA MET A 75 -0.15 -37.98 10.89
C MET A 75 -0.57 -38.95 9.77
N ALA A 76 -1.81 -38.89 9.27
CA ALA A 76 -2.38 -39.94 8.44
C ALA A 76 -2.30 -39.66 6.92
N ASP A 77 -2.09 -38.41 6.51
CA ASP A 77 -2.32 -38.02 5.11
C ASP A 77 -1.31 -37.02 4.54
N ARG A 78 -0.02 -37.32 4.77
CA ARG A 78 1.09 -36.47 4.33
C ARG A 78 1.10 -36.24 2.82
N GLU A 79 0.75 -37.25 2.02
CA GLU A 79 0.73 -37.13 0.56
C GLU A 79 -0.35 -36.15 0.07
N ARG A 80 -1.57 -36.20 0.63
CA ARG A 80 -2.61 -35.23 0.27
C ARG A 80 -2.30 -33.83 0.78
N ALA A 81 -1.69 -33.71 1.95
CA ALA A 81 -1.22 -32.43 2.46
C ALA A 81 -0.19 -31.79 1.51
N LEU A 82 0.76 -32.58 1.02
CA LEU A 82 1.74 -32.14 0.01
C LEU A 82 1.06 -31.77 -1.31
N PHE A 83 0.10 -32.57 -1.78
CA PHE A 83 -0.69 -32.25 -2.98
C PHE A 83 -1.40 -30.90 -2.87
N TYR A 84 -2.04 -30.62 -1.73
CA TYR A 84 -2.70 -29.32 -1.52
C TYR A 84 -1.71 -28.17 -1.44
N LEU A 85 -0.54 -28.35 -0.83
CA LEU A 85 0.53 -27.35 -0.84
C LEU A 85 1.04 -27.06 -2.26
N GLU A 86 1.21 -28.11 -3.08
CA GLU A 86 1.57 -27.97 -4.50
C GLU A 86 0.50 -27.18 -5.26
N ALA A 87 -0.78 -27.50 -5.06
CA ALA A 87 -1.90 -26.80 -5.68
C ALA A 87 -1.98 -25.32 -5.26
N GLU A 88 -1.81 -25.02 -3.96
CA GLU A 88 -1.71 -23.66 -3.44
C GLU A 88 -0.56 -22.89 -4.09
N GLY A 89 0.62 -23.52 -4.20
CA GLY A 89 1.81 -22.94 -4.81
C GLY A 89 1.58 -22.55 -6.28
N LEU A 90 0.95 -23.42 -7.07
CA LEU A 90 0.61 -23.12 -8.46
C LEU A 90 -0.32 -21.91 -8.60
N LEU A 91 -1.32 -21.80 -7.73
CA LEU A 91 -2.24 -20.67 -7.75
C LEU A 91 -1.61 -19.38 -7.22
N HIS A 92 -0.69 -19.48 -6.26
CA HIS A 92 0.12 -18.32 -5.86
C HIS A 92 0.96 -17.80 -7.03
N ASP A 93 1.57 -18.67 -7.83
CA ASP A 93 2.35 -18.24 -8.99
C ASP A 93 1.50 -17.49 -10.01
N VAL A 94 0.28 -17.98 -10.29
CA VAL A 94 -0.67 -17.32 -11.19
C VAL A 94 -1.09 -15.95 -10.63
N LEU A 95 -1.32 -15.87 -9.32
CA LEU A 95 -1.67 -14.61 -8.67
C LEU A 95 -0.50 -13.60 -8.70
N VAL A 96 0.73 -14.05 -8.51
CA VAL A 96 1.93 -13.21 -8.66
C VAL A 96 2.08 -12.73 -10.10
N ALA A 97 1.85 -13.59 -11.10
CA ALA A 97 1.88 -13.20 -12.51
C ALA A 97 0.81 -12.15 -12.84
N LEU A 98 -0.39 -12.31 -12.28
CA LEU A 98 -1.46 -11.30 -12.37
C LEU A 98 -1.02 -9.95 -11.81
N GLU A 99 -0.42 -9.94 -10.61
CA GLU A 99 0.10 -8.73 -9.99
C GLU A 99 1.22 -8.08 -10.81
N GLN A 100 2.13 -8.85 -11.40
CA GLN A 100 3.28 -8.32 -12.13
C GLN A 100 2.92 -7.77 -13.51
N HIS A 101 1.97 -8.40 -14.21
CA HIS A 101 1.71 -8.10 -15.62
C HIS A 101 0.43 -7.32 -15.86
N VAL A 102 -0.56 -7.41 -14.96
CA VAL A 102 -1.89 -6.82 -15.15
C VAL A 102 -2.44 -6.13 -13.89
N GLN A 103 -1.55 -5.60 -13.04
CA GLN A 103 -1.93 -4.91 -11.79
C GLN A 103 -3.04 -3.86 -11.97
N ALA A 104 -2.97 -3.09 -13.06
CA ALA A 104 -3.93 -2.01 -13.36
C ALA A 104 -5.37 -2.50 -13.59
N TYR A 105 -5.57 -3.79 -13.77
CA TYR A 105 -6.87 -4.45 -13.97
C TYR A 105 -7.33 -5.22 -12.73
N LEU A 106 -6.48 -5.40 -11.72
CA LEU A 106 -6.85 -6.10 -10.49
C LEU A 106 -7.78 -5.24 -9.63
N SER A 107 -8.71 -5.92 -8.94
CA SER A 107 -9.57 -5.25 -7.98
C SER A 107 -8.83 -5.08 -6.65
N PRO A 108 -8.65 -3.83 -6.17
CA PRO A 108 -8.00 -3.56 -4.88
C PRO A 108 -8.90 -3.90 -3.69
N HIS A 109 -10.20 -4.06 -3.90
CA HIS A 109 -11.20 -4.29 -2.86
C HIS A 109 -11.42 -5.77 -2.52
N LEU A 110 -10.76 -6.68 -3.25
CA LEU A 110 -10.82 -8.09 -2.94
C LEU A 110 -9.88 -8.43 -1.76
N PRO A 111 -10.28 -9.39 -0.90
CA PRO A 111 -9.44 -9.82 0.22
C PRO A 111 -8.26 -10.67 -0.29
N LEU A 112 -7.15 -10.63 0.45
CA LEU A 112 -6.03 -11.54 0.24
C LEU A 112 -6.41 -12.94 0.74
N PRO A 113 -6.13 -14.00 -0.04
CA PRO A 113 -6.31 -15.38 0.43
C PRO A 113 -5.42 -15.68 1.63
N PHE A 114 -5.86 -16.51 2.57
CA PHE A 114 -5.12 -16.74 3.83
C PHE A 114 -3.67 -17.21 3.63
N SER A 115 -3.47 -18.22 2.77
CA SER A 115 -2.15 -18.77 2.48
C SER A 115 -1.27 -17.75 1.76
N TYR A 116 -1.86 -16.93 0.89
CA TYR A 116 -1.16 -15.88 0.16
C TYR A 116 -0.77 -14.71 1.07
N ALA A 117 -1.68 -14.23 1.92
CA ALA A 117 -1.42 -13.20 2.91
C ALA A 117 -0.23 -13.57 3.80
N THR A 118 -0.17 -14.83 4.26
CA THR A 118 0.95 -15.34 5.06
C THR A 118 2.30 -15.23 4.31
N ARG A 119 2.32 -15.66 3.04
CA ARG A 119 3.52 -15.58 2.19
C ARG A 119 3.98 -14.13 1.99
N VAL A 120 3.04 -13.25 1.69
CA VAL A 120 3.31 -11.83 1.43
C VAL A 120 3.76 -11.09 2.69
N LYS A 121 3.16 -11.38 3.85
CA LYS A 121 3.60 -10.82 5.14
C LYS A 121 5.06 -11.12 5.42
N ARG A 122 5.51 -12.37 5.18
CA ARG A 122 6.92 -12.75 5.35
C ARG A 122 7.85 -11.93 4.44
N GLN A 123 7.47 -11.75 3.17
CA GLN A 123 8.24 -10.94 2.23
C GLN A 123 8.31 -9.46 2.66
N LEU A 124 7.17 -8.89 3.06
CA LEU A 124 7.11 -7.51 3.54
C LEU A 124 7.87 -7.32 4.85
N GLN A 125 7.90 -8.31 5.73
CA GLN A 125 8.64 -8.25 6.99
C GLN A 125 10.15 -8.11 6.76
N VAL A 126 10.71 -8.85 5.79
CA VAL A 126 12.12 -8.70 5.40
C VAL A 126 12.39 -7.27 4.91
N ARG A 127 11.55 -6.76 4.00
CA ARG A 127 11.69 -5.40 3.47
C ARG A 127 11.50 -4.31 4.53
N LEU A 128 10.64 -4.56 5.51
CA LEU A 128 10.43 -3.64 6.63
C LEU A 128 11.72 -3.55 7.45
N HIS A 129 12.35 -4.68 7.76
CA HIS A 129 13.61 -4.69 8.50
C HIS A 129 14.74 -3.97 7.73
N GLU A 130 14.84 -4.20 6.42
CA GLU A 130 15.79 -3.46 5.56
C GLU A 130 15.54 -1.94 5.59
N LEU A 131 14.28 -1.52 5.55
CA LEU A 131 13.93 -0.09 5.66
C LEU A 131 14.26 0.50 7.02
N GLU A 132 14.06 -0.24 8.11
CA GLU A 132 14.44 0.21 9.46
C GLU A 132 15.95 0.45 9.56
N LEU A 133 16.76 -0.45 9.00
CA LEU A 133 18.21 -0.29 8.94
C LEU A 133 18.60 0.92 8.07
N LEU A 134 17.95 1.08 6.91
CA LEU A 134 18.19 2.20 6.01
C LEU A 134 17.85 3.54 6.66
N PHE A 135 16.71 3.64 7.34
CA PHE A 135 16.28 4.86 8.03
C PHE A 135 17.26 5.27 9.14
N ARG A 136 17.81 4.30 9.87
CA ARG A 136 18.86 4.56 10.87
C ARG A 136 20.17 5.02 10.21
N ALA A 137 20.58 4.36 9.14
CA ALA A 137 21.81 4.69 8.42
C ALA A 137 21.78 6.09 7.79
N LEU A 138 20.59 6.56 7.39
CA LEU A 138 20.37 7.89 6.81
C LEU A 138 19.92 8.94 7.84
N GLU A 139 19.96 8.62 9.13
CA GLU A 139 19.58 9.51 10.24
C GLU A 139 18.20 10.16 10.02
N LEU A 140 17.23 9.36 9.56
CA LEU A 140 15.85 9.80 9.48
C LEU A 140 15.35 10.13 10.89
N ASP A 141 14.66 11.26 11.04
CA ASP A 141 13.99 11.62 12.28
C ASP A 141 13.19 10.41 12.81
N GLU A 142 13.48 10.00 14.05
CA GLU A 142 12.97 8.76 14.61
C GLU A 142 11.43 8.76 14.68
N ARG A 143 10.84 9.93 14.99
CA ARG A 143 9.39 10.09 15.05
C ARG A 143 8.76 9.96 13.67
N LEU A 144 9.36 10.56 12.64
CA LEU A 144 8.93 10.37 11.25
C LEU A 144 9.08 8.92 10.80
N GLY A 145 10.22 8.28 11.09
CA GLY A 145 10.43 6.87 10.79
C GLY A 145 9.36 5.97 11.42
N GLU A 146 9.06 6.19 12.70
CA GLU A 146 7.99 5.46 13.40
C GLU A 146 6.61 5.70 12.78
N LEU A 147 6.27 6.94 12.43
CA LEU A 147 5.01 7.27 11.78
C LEU A 147 4.83 6.54 10.45
N VAL A 148 5.89 6.45 9.64
CA VAL A 148 5.86 5.78 8.34
C VAL A 148 5.74 4.27 8.47
N LEU A 149 6.46 3.67 9.42
CA LEU A 149 6.52 2.21 9.55
C LEU A 149 5.37 1.61 10.37
N ARG A 150 4.74 2.38 11.25
CA ARG A 150 3.65 1.89 12.11
C ARG A 150 2.49 1.28 11.32
N PRO A 151 1.93 1.90 10.26
CA PRO A 151 0.86 1.28 9.48
C PRO A 151 1.30 -0.02 8.80
N VAL A 152 2.56 -0.11 8.37
CA VAL A 152 3.13 -1.35 7.80
C VAL A 152 3.18 -2.45 8.86
N ARG A 153 3.65 -2.14 10.07
CA ARG A 153 3.66 -3.09 11.20
C ARG A 153 2.25 -3.53 11.57
N ALA A 154 1.29 -2.61 11.66
CA ALA A 154 -0.11 -2.93 11.92
C ALA A 154 -0.69 -3.86 10.85
N PHE A 155 -0.36 -3.62 9.57
CA PHE A 155 -0.72 -4.52 8.49
C PHE A 155 -0.11 -5.91 8.70
N LEU A 156 1.19 -6.03 9.01
CA LEU A 156 1.83 -7.32 9.26
C LEU A 156 1.22 -8.08 10.45
N LEU A 157 0.88 -7.37 11.53
CA LEU A 157 0.36 -7.94 12.77
C LEU A 157 -1.13 -8.30 12.72
N SER A 158 -1.88 -7.89 11.69
CA SER A 158 -3.32 -8.12 11.64
C SER A 158 -3.67 -9.62 11.70
N LEU A 159 -4.41 -10.03 12.73
CA LEU A 159 -4.84 -11.42 12.93
C LEU A 159 -6.15 -11.73 12.20
N ASP A 160 -6.94 -10.70 11.91
CA ASP A 160 -8.32 -10.81 11.44
C ASP A 160 -8.47 -11.36 10.01
N GLY A 161 -7.36 -11.67 9.33
CA GLY A 161 -7.34 -12.30 8.00
C GLY A 161 -7.91 -11.45 6.86
N ARG A 162 -8.62 -10.36 7.14
CA ARG A 162 -9.25 -9.47 6.15
C ARG A 162 -8.31 -8.36 5.72
N GLN A 163 -7.20 -8.76 5.12
CA GLN A 163 -6.35 -7.83 4.39
C GLN A 163 -6.82 -7.73 2.94
N TYR A 164 -6.58 -6.61 2.29
CA TYR A 164 -7.03 -6.36 0.92
C TYR A 164 -5.85 -6.12 -0.01
N PHE A 165 -6.01 -6.44 -1.29
CA PHE A 165 -5.00 -6.19 -2.32
C PHE A 165 -4.63 -4.70 -2.39
N GLY A 166 -5.58 -3.79 -2.20
CA GLY A 166 -5.34 -2.35 -2.20
C GLY A 166 -4.30 -1.92 -1.16
N SER A 167 -4.46 -2.37 0.09
CA SER A 167 -3.50 -2.08 1.17
C SER A 167 -2.13 -2.71 0.88
N LEU A 168 -2.12 -3.93 0.34
CA LEU A 168 -0.88 -4.59 -0.06
C LEU A 168 -0.12 -3.79 -1.12
N PHE A 169 -0.79 -3.38 -2.19
CA PHE A 169 -0.17 -2.59 -3.25
C PHE A 169 0.31 -1.24 -2.74
N TYR A 170 -0.48 -0.58 -1.88
CA TYR A 170 -0.08 0.66 -1.24
C TYR A 170 1.26 0.51 -0.50
N PHE A 171 1.36 -0.46 0.42
CA PHE A 171 2.56 -0.64 1.22
C PHE A 171 3.76 -1.12 0.40
N ARG A 172 3.57 -2.03 -0.57
CA ARG A 172 4.66 -2.46 -1.45
C ARG A 172 5.21 -1.29 -2.24
N ASP A 173 4.36 -0.49 -2.85
CA ASP A 173 4.80 0.65 -3.66
C ASP A 173 5.48 1.71 -2.79
N LEU A 174 4.90 2.05 -1.63
CA LEU A 174 5.46 3.02 -0.69
C LEU A 174 6.85 2.58 -0.22
N MET A 175 6.97 1.34 0.27
CA MET A 175 8.25 0.79 0.72
C MET A 175 9.29 0.74 -0.40
N THR A 176 8.86 0.42 -1.62
CA THR A 176 9.75 0.40 -2.79
C THR A 176 10.31 1.79 -3.09
N GLN A 177 9.46 2.81 -3.09
CA GLN A 177 9.91 4.19 -3.33
C GLN A 177 10.83 4.68 -2.20
N LEU A 178 10.51 4.41 -0.94
CA LEU A 178 11.38 4.75 0.19
C LEU A 178 12.75 4.06 0.10
N GLN A 179 12.79 2.77 -0.25
CA GLN A 179 14.04 2.02 -0.43
C GLN A 179 14.86 2.59 -1.59
N ILE A 180 14.26 2.81 -2.76
CA ILE A 180 14.95 3.36 -3.94
C ILE A 180 15.52 4.74 -3.60
N THR A 181 14.73 5.62 -3.00
CA THR A 181 15.18 6.96 -2.62
C THR A 181 16.33 6.92 -1.63
N GLY A 182 16.26 6.08 -0.59
CA GLY A 182 17.33 5.98 0.39
C GLY A 182 18.62 5.38 -0.17
N ILE A 183 18.54 4.40 -1.09
CA ILE A 183 19.72 3.81 -1.75
C ILE A 183 20.38 4.81 -2.71
N LEU A 184 19.60 5.65 -3.40
CA LEU A 184 20.14 6.63 -4.34
C LEU A 184 20.67 7.90 -3.66
N GLN A 185 20.19 8.24 -2.46
CA GLN A 185 20.51 9.50 -1.77
C GLN A 185 21.51 9.32 -0.62
N LEU A 186 22.63 8.66 -0.89
CA LEU A 186 23.66 8.38 0.12
C LEU A 186 24.43 9.61 0.65
N ALA A 187 24.13 10.83 0.19
CA ALA A 187 25.00 11.99 0.41
C ALA A 187 24.56 12.96 1.52
N HIS A 188 23.27 13.09 1.86
CA HIS A 188 22.84 14.07 2.87
C HIS A 188 21.55 13.72 3.63
N PRO A 189 21.58 13.53 4.97
CA PRO A 189 20.41 13.20 5.78
C PRO A 189 19.23 14.17 5.63
N ALA A 190 19.50 15.48 5.61
CA ALA A 190 18.45 16.50 5.47
C ALA A 190 17.67 16.40 4.14
N GLU A 191 18.34 16.04 3.04
CA GLU A 191 17.69 15.84 1.74
C GLU A 191 16.81 14.60 1.78
N PHE A 192 17.30 13.52 2.38
CA PHE A 192 16.52 12.30 2.56
C PHE A 192 15.24 12.55 3.36
N GLN A 193 15.29 13.30 4.46
CA GLN A 193 14.10 13.66 5.23
C GLN A 193 13.06 14.40 4.38
N LEU A 194 13.49 15.38 3.58
CA LEU A 194 12.60 16.14 2.70
C LEU A 194 11.94 15.23 1.65
N GLN A 195 12.70 14.26 1.14
CA GLN A 195 12.24 13.33 0.13
C GLN A 195 11.26 12.30 0.70
N VAL A 196 11.46 11.84 1.93
CA VAL A 196 10.47 11.04 2.66
C VAL A 196 9.15 11.81 2.76
N HIS A 197 9.17 13.09 3.15
CA HIS A 197 7.96 13.91 3.17
C HIS A 197 7.29 14.03 1.80
N ALA A 198 8.06 14.26 0.73
CA ALA A 198 7.55 14.33 -0.63
C ALA A 198 6.90 13.02 -1.08
N ILE A 199 7.50 11.87 -0.74
CA ILE A 199 6.96 10.54 -1.01
C ILE A 199 5.63 10.33 -0.26
N LEU A 200 5.58 10.64 1.04
CA LEU A 200 4.36 10.47 1.83
C LEU A 200 3.22 11.33 1.30
N ILE A 201 3.51 12.55 0.86
CA ILE A 201 2.53 13.42 0.21
C ILE A 201 2.09 12.85 -1.15
N HIS A 202 3.04 12.42 -1.99
CA HIS A 202 2.76 11.82 -3.29
C HIS A 202 1.83 10.60 -3.17
N PHE A 203 2.07 9.76 -2.16
CA PHE A 203 1.27 8.57 -1.85
C PHE A 203 -0.01 8.87 -1.06
N ASN A 204 -0.35 10.13 -0.81
CA ASN A 204 -1.49 10.51 0.01
C ASN A 204 -1.53 9.76 1.36
N PHE A 205 -0.42 9.83 2.11
CA PHE A 205 -0.30 9.27 3.46
C PHE A 205 -1.11 10.11 4.46
N ASN A 206 -2.43 10.02 4.36
CA ASN A 206 -3.41 10.81 5.11
C ASN A 206 -3.70 10.26 6.52
N ALA A 207 -2.66 9.78 7.20
CA ALA A 207 -2.71 9.45 8.62
C ALA A 207 -2.81 10.74 9.47
N VAL A 208 -3.67 10.74 10.48
CA VAL A 208 -3.88 11.89 11.38
C VAL A 208 -2.59 12.25 12.10
N GLU A 209 -1.82 11.25 12.54
CA GLU A 209 -0.57 11.46 13.27
C GLU A 209 0.52 12.09 12.38
N TYR A 210 0.52 11.78 11.08
CA TYR A 210 1.42 12.42 10.13
C TYR A 210 1.01 13.87 9.84
N TYR A 211 -0.29 14.14 9.74
CA TYR A 211 -0.81 15.50 9.65
C TYR A 211 -0.35 16.34 10.85
N ILE A 212 -0.59 15.86 12.08
CA ILE A 212 -0.17 16.54 13.32
C ILE A 212 1.34 16.77 13.33
N TYR A 213 2.13 15.76 12.94
CA TYR A 213 3.58 15.90 12.86
C TYR A 213 4.02 17.03 11.91
N CYS A 214 3.41 17.11 10.72
CA CYS A 214 3.68 18.19 9.76
C CYS A 214 3.31 19.57 10.33
N ILE A 215 2.14 19.69 10.97
CA ILE A 215 1.69 20.95 11.58
C ILE A 215 2.65 21.41 12.67
N SER A 216 3.00 20.54 13.63
CA SER A 216 3.92 20.90 14.71
C SER A 216 5.29 21.37 14.20
N ARG A 217 5.79 20.79 13.09
CA ARG A 217 7.04 21.27 12.47
C ARG A 217 6.87 22.64 11.81
N LEU A 218 5.75 22.87 11.12
CA LEU A 218 5.46 24.18 10.53
C LEU A 218 5.32 25.25 11.61
N GLU A 219 4.62 24.97 12.71
CA GLU A 219 4.49 25.89 13.85
C GLU A 219 5.84 26.26 14.46
N ALA A 220 6.73 25.27 14.64
CA ALA A 220 8.09 25.51 15.12
C ALA A 220 8.88 26.43 14.17
N LEU A 221 8.76 26.21 12.85
CA LEU A 221 9.38 27.08 11.83
C LEU A 221 8.80 28.51 11.84
N LEU A 222 7.48 28.63 12.01
CA LEU A 222 6.79 29.92 12.10
C LEU A 222 7.19 30.67 13.37
N THR A 223 7.41 29.98 14.49
CA THR A 223 7.85 30.59 15.76
C THR A 223 9.22 31.24 15.63
N GLY A 224 10.09 30.74 14.74
CA GLY A 224 11.37 31.36 14.44
C GLY A 224 11.30 32.70 13.68
N HIS A 225 10.12 33.12 13.21
CA HIS A 225 9.94 34.37 12.47
C HIS A 225 9.17 35.39 13.31
N SER A 226 9.78 36.54 13.59
CA SER A 226 9.16 37.56 14.45
C SER A 226 8.01 38.31 13.77
N PHE A 227 8.07 38.50 12.46
CA PHE A 227 7.10 39.34 11.74
C PHE A 227 5.99 38.51 11.07
N PRO A 228 4.70 38.87 11.25
CA PRO A 228 3.58 38.18 10.59
C PRO A 228 3.72 38.11 9.07
N ARG A 229 4.30 39.15 8.45
CA ARG A 229 4.54 39.20 7.00
C ARG A 229 5.46 38.08 6.51
N ASP A 230 6.49 37.74 7.26
CA ASP A 230 7.44 36.70 6.87
C ASP A 230 6.84 35.31 7.06
N LYS A 231 6.05 35.11 8.12
CA LYS A 231 5.22 33.91 8.32
C LYS A 231 4.25 33.69 7.16
N ILE A 232 3.54 34.74 6.73
CA ILE A 232 2.61 34.68 5.59
C ILE A 232 3.34 34.33 4.29
N LYS A 233 4.53 34.90 4.05
CA LYS A 233 5.35 34.55 2.88
C LYS A 233 5.78 33.08 2.91
N LEU A 234 6.23 32.59 4.07
CA LEU A 234 6.62 31.20 4.26
C LEU A 234 5.45 30.24 3.98
N LEU A 235 4.29 30.48 4.59
CA LEU A 235 3.07 29.69 4.35
C LEU A 235 2.65 29.71 2.87
N THR A 236 2.73 30.88 2.23
CA THR A 236 2.40 31.02 0.81
C THR A 236 3.34 30.19 -0.06
N TRP A 237 4.64 30.19 0.25
CA TRP A 237 5.61 29.36 -0.44
C TRP A 237 5.30 27.86 -0.27
N TYR A 238 5.01 27.40 0.95
CA TYR A 238 4.64 26.00 1.20
C TYR A 238 3.36 25.58 0.46
N ILE A 239 2.33 26.42 0.45
CA ILE A 239 1.09 26.16 -0.31
C ILE A 239 1.40 25.99 -1.81
N ILE A 240 2.21 26.88 -2.38
CA ILE A 240 2.61 26.79 -3.80
C ILE A 240 3.42 25.51 -4.05
N THR A 241 4.36 25.17 -3.16
CA THR A 241 5.18 23.96 -3.27
C THR A 241 4.33 22.70 -3.21
N LEU A 242 3.38 22.60 -2.27
CA LEU A 242 2.47 21.45 -2.18
C LEU A 242 1.63 21.27 -3.44
N ARG A 243 1.13 22.36 -4.03
CA ARG A 243 0.33 22.32 -5.27
C ARG A 243 1.12 21.80 -6.48
N ARG A 244 2.45 21.90 -6.44
CA ARG A 244 3.34 21.45 -7.52
C ARG A 244 3.77 19.99 -7.38
N LEU A 245 3.54 19.37 -6.21
CA LEU A 245 3.90 17.97 -6.02
C LEU A 245 3.00 17.08 -6.88
N PRO A 246 3.56 16.13 -7.65
CA PRO A 246 2.75 15.17 -8.37
C PRO A 246 2.02 14.31 -7.34
N LEU A 247 0.71 14.13 -7.49
CA LEU A 247 -0.07 13.24 -6.63
C LEU A 247 -0.35 11.93 -7.35
N LYS A 248 -0.15 10.82 -6.64
CA LYS A 248 -0.52 9.51 -7.16
C LYS A 248 -2.04 9.40 -7.23
N LYS A 249 -2.58 8.91 -8.34
CA LYS A 249 -4.03 8.75 -8.57
C LYS A 249 -4.65 7.58 -7.79
N THR A 250 -3.91 6.96 -6.87
CA THR A 250 -4.37 5.84 -6.07
C THR A 250 -5.04 6.33 -4.79
N PRO A 251 -5.97 5.55 -4.20
CA PRO A 251 -6.49 5.86 -2.88
C PRO A 251 -5.35 6.02 -1.86
N GLY A 252 -5.55 6.91 -0.89
CA GLY A 252 -4.61 7.15 0.20
C GLY A 252 -4.58 5.99 1.21
N LEU A 253 -3.77 6.15 2.25
CA LEU A 253 -3.64 5.17 3.33
C LEU A 253 -5.00 4.88 4.01
N LEU A 254 -5.78 5.93 4.24
CA LEU A 254 -7.12 5.91 4.83
C LEU A 254 -8.13 6.43 3.78
N PRO A 255 -8.83 5.56 3.04
CA PRO A 255 -9.72 5.98 1.95
C PRO A 255 -10.89 6.87 2.38
N SER A 256 -11.28 6.83 3.65
CA SER A 256 -12.37 7.65 4.21
C SER A 256 -11.93 9.06 4.64
N MET A 257 -10.62 9.33 4.66
CA MET A 257 -10.07 10.63 5.08
C MET A 257 -9.76 11.49 3.86
N PRO A 258 -9.86 12.83 3.97
CA PRO A 258 -9.44 13.74 2.91
C PRO A 258 -7.96 13.53 2.54
N PRO A 259 -7.53 13.90 1.32
CA PRO A 259 -6.13 13.86 0.96
C PRO A 259 -5.25 14.72 1.89
N ILE A 260 -4.06 14.23 2.22
CA ILE A 260 -3.13 14.93 3.13
C ILE A 260 -2.76 16.34 2.62
N VAL A 261 -2.69 16.52 1.31
CA VAL A 261 -2.42 17.82 0.69
C VAL A 261 -3.53 18.82 0.97
N GLU A 262 -4.78 18.39 0.90
CA GLU A 262 -5.93 19.25 1.16
C GLU A 262 -5.96 19.66 2.63
N GLN A 263 -5.77 18.70 3.54
CA GLN A 263 -5.70 18.95 4.99
C GLN A 263 -4.60 19.97 5.34
N LEU A 264 -3.38 19.78 4.81
CA LEU A 264 -2.26 20.70 5.06
C LEU A 264 -2.51 22.09 4.44
N GLN A 265 -3.10 22.15 3.25
CA GLN A 265 -3.40 23.43 2.60
C GLN A 265 -4.48 24.21 3.34
N GLU A 266 -5.53 23.54 3.79
CA GLU A 266 -6.61 24.15 4.58
C GLU A 266 -6.05 24.79 5.84
N TRP A 267 -5.31 24.03 6.65
CA TRP A 267 -4.67 24.56 7.85
C TRP A 267 -3.76 25.76 7.56
N MET A 268 -2.90 25.67 6.54
CA MET A 268 -2.01 26.78 6.18
C MET A 268 -2.76 28.01 5.67
N LEU A 269 -3.93 27.84 5.06
CA LEU A 269 -4.78 28.95 4.63
C LEU A 269 -5.43 29.65 5.82
N GLU A 270 -5.96 28.89 6.77
CA GLU A 270 -6.54 29.40 8.02
C GLU A 270 -5.51 30.18 8.83
N GLU A 271 -4.33 29.60 9.05
CA GLU A 271 -3.24 30.25 9.79
C GLU A 271 -2.81 31.56 9.09
N ARG A 272 -2.79 31.57 7.76
CA ARG A 272 -2.49 32.78 6.98
C ARG A 272 -3.57 33.87 7.15
N ILE A 273 -4.84 33.49 7.26
CA ILE A 273 -5.95 34.43 7.52
C ILE A 273 -5.81 34.99 8.93
N PHE A 274 -5.57 34.13 9.92
CA PHE A 274 -5.34 34.53 11.30
C PHE A 274 -4.19 35.56 11.42
N LEU A 275 -3.03 35.26 10.83
CA LEU A 275 -1.87 36.16 10.84
C LEU A 275 -2.13 37.51 10.15
N ARG A 276 -3.01 37.57 9.14
CA ARG A 276 -3.40 38.82 8.47
C ARG A 276 -4.27 39.69 9.37
N ASN A 277 -5.17 39.07 10.13
CA ASN A 277 -6.09 39.76 11.02
C ASN A 277 -5.39 40.22 12.32
N ALA A 278 -4.34 39.50 12.74
CA ALA A 278 -3.53 39.85 13.89
C ALA A 278 -2.46 40.93 13.62
N ASP A 279 -2.22 41.32 12.36
CA ASP A 279 -1.29 42.42 12.04
C ASP A 279 -1.90 43.75 12.51
N PRO A 280 -1.30 44.47 13.48
CA PRO A 280 -1.85 45.71 14.03
C PRO A 280 -2.05 46.81 12.98
N LYS A 281 -1.41 46.71 11.80
CA LYS A 281 -1.65 47.62 10.67
C LYS A 281 -2.99 47.40 9.95
N ASN A 282 -3.67 46.28 10.21
CA ASN A 282 -5.00 45.96 9.69
C ASN A 282 -6.12 46.13 10.72
N VAL A 283 -5.79 46.52 11.97
CA VAL A 283 -6.81 46.97 12.92
C VAL A 283 -7.22 48.36 12.45
N PRO A 284 -8.48 48.56 11.98
CA PRO A 284 -8.94 49.91 11.69
C PRO A 284 -8.76 50.70 12.98
N TYR A 285 -8.05 51.83 12.89
CA TYR A 285 -8.03 52.79 13.98
C TYR A 285 -9.49 53.16 14.25
N GLU A 286 -10.09 52.54 15.26
CA GLU A 286 -11.29 53.08 15.87
C GLU A 286 -10.87 54.46 16.35
N THR A 287 -11.34 55.46 15.60
CA THR A 287 -11.19 56.87 15.93
C THR A 287 -11.70 57.05 17.35
N SER A 288 -10.77 57.13 18.30
CA SER A 288 -11.06 57.45 19.68
C SER A 288 -11.76 58.81 19.71
N PRO A 289 -12.96 58.92 20.28
CA PRO A 289 -13.64 60.20 20.43
C PRO A 289 -13.05 60.88 21.66
N PHE A 290 -12.00 61.67 21.46
CA PHE A 290 -11.57 62.70 22.41
C PHE A 290 -11.30 64.00 21.65
#